data_AF-A0A2D4MC61-F1
#
_entry.id   AF-A0A2D4MC61-F1
#
_cell.length_a   1.000
_cell.length_b   1.000
_cell.length_c   1.000
_cell.angle_alpha   90.00
_cell.angle_beta   90.00
_cell.angle_gamma   90.00
#
_symmetry.space_group_name_H-M   'P 1'
#
loop_
_entity.id
_entity.type
_entity.pdbx_description
1 polymer ?
#
loop_
_entity_poly.entity_id
_entity_poly.type
_entity_poly.pdbx_seq_one_letter_code
_entity_poly.pdbx_strand_id
1 'polypeptide(L)'
;ESALSTVTHIIVDEVHERDRFSDFLLTKLRDMLQKHMSLKLILSSAALDVNLFVRYFGGCPVIYIPGRPFEVKEMFLEDILRSTGYTNKEMIKYKKEKQREEKQQTTLTEW
;
A
#
# COMPACT_ATOMS: atom_id res chain seq x y z
N GLU A 1 4.80 12.66 36.66
CA GLU A 1 5.27 11.28 36.50
C GLU A 1 5.40 10.94 35.02
N SER A 2 6.42 10.19 34.63
CA SER A 2 6.53 9.70 33.25
C SER A 2 5.44 8.66 33.03
N ALA A 3 4.49 8.90 32.12
CA ALA A 3 3.41 7.97 31.79
C ALA A 3 3.88 6.59 31.28
N LEU A 4 5.18 6.47 30.98
CA LEU A 4 5.82 5.25 30.46
C LEU A 4 6.64 4.49 31.53
N SER A 5 6.62 4.92 32.80
CA SER A 5 7.44 4.29 33.85
C SER A 5 7.14 2.81 34.11
N THR A 6 5.92 2.36 33.78
CA THR A 6 5.46 0.97 33.93
C THR A 6 5.54 0.16 32.64
N VAL A 7 5.84 0.80 31.51
CA VAL A 7 5.85 0.17 30.20
C VAL A 7 7.26 -0.31 29.84
N THR A 8 7.37 -1.60 29.51
CA THR A 8 8.66 -2.22 29.15
C THR A 8 8.82 -2.43 27.64
N HIS A 9 7.72 -2.63 26.91
CA HIS A 9 7.72 -2.91 25.48
C HIS A 9 6.65 -2.08 24.77
N ILE A 10 7.00 -1.52 23.63
CA ILE A 10 6.07 -0.82 22.73
C ILE A 10 6.15 -1.51 21.38
N ILE A 11 4.98 -1.83 20.82
CA ILE A 11 4.84 -2.42 19.50
C ILE A 11 4.07 -1.42 18.64
N VAL A 12 4.67 -1.00 17.53
CA VAL A 12 4.02 -0.15 16.53
C VAL A 12 3.76 -1.00 15.30
N ASP A 13 2.48 -1.21 15.00
CA ASP A 13 2.04 -2.03 13.88
C ASP A 13 1.78 -1.18 12.64
N GLU A 14 1.79 -1.83 11.47
CA GLU A 14 1.52 -1.23 10.16
C GLU A 14 2.27 0.07 9.86
N VAL A 15 3.55 0.13 10.25
CA VAL A 15 4.38 1.32 10.01
C VAL A 15 4.54 1.66 8.52
N HIS A 16 4.19 0.72 7.64
CA HIS A 16 4.20 0.88 6.19
C HIS A 16 3.12 1.84 5.67
N GLU A 17 2.06 2.11 6.43
CA GLU A 17 1.01 3.06 6.04
C GLU A 17 1.47 4.52 6.10
N ARG A 18 2.58 4.80 6.80
CA ARG A 18 3.19 6.13 6.92
C ARG A 18 2.20 7.19 7.44
N ASP A 19 1.32 6.81 8.36
CA ASP A 19 0.38 7.74 9.00
C ASP A 19 1.10 8.86 9.76
N ARG A 20 0.53 10.06 9.75
CA ARG A 20 1.11 11.26 10.37
C ARG A 20 1.35 11.08 11.86
N PHE A 21 0.40 10.47 12.57
CA PHE A 21 0.53 10.28 14.01
C PHE A 21 1.56 9.19 14.33
N SER A 22 1.61 8.13 13.52
CA SER A 22 2.62 7.08 13.64
C SER A 22 4.04 7.62 13.42
N ASP A 23 4.28 8.43 12.38
CA ASP A 23 5.59 9.05 12.13
C ASP A 23 6.01 10.01 13.27
N PHE A 24 5.06 10.79 13.79
CA PHE A 24 5.32 11.66 14.94
C PHE A 24 5.65 10.85 16.20
N LEU A 25 4.91 9.76 16.44
CA LEU A 25 5.15 8.84 17.55
C LEU A 25 6.55 8.22 17.44
N LEU A 26 6.94 7.70 16.28
CA LEU A 26 8.26 7.10 16.06
C LEU A 26 9.39 8.08 16.33
N THR A 27 9.20 9.36 15.98
CA THR A 27 10.15 10.42 16.30
C THR A 27 10.32 10.59 17.80
N LYS A 28 9.22 10.61 18.57
CA LYS A 28 9.30 10.72 20.04
C LYS A 28 9.82 9.44 20.71
N LEU A 29 9.49 8.27 20.18
CA LEU A 29 9.98 6.99 20.68
C LEU A 29 11.49 6.87 20.49
N ARG A 30 12.03 7.35 19.35
CA ARG A 30 13.48 7.40 19.13
C ARG A 30 14.19 8.22 20.21
N ASP A 31 13.67 9.40 20.55
CA ASP A 31 14.23 10.24 21.63
C ASP A 31 14.15 9.54 23.00
N MET A 32 13.09 8.77 23.24
CA MET A 32 12.86 8.07 24.52
C MET A 32 13.74 6.83 24.68
N LEU A 33 13.98 6.07 23.60
CA LEU A 33 14.86 4.89 23.62
C LEU A 33 16.29 5.25 24.05
N GLN A 34 16.77 6.45 23.69
CA GLN A 34 18.07 6.93 24.13
C GLN A 34 18.14 7.22 25.64
N LYS A 35 17.00 7.57 26.25
CA LYS A 35 16.91 7.92 27.69
C LYS A 35 16.56 6.72 28.57
N HIS A 36 15.82 5.76 28.03
CA HIS A 36 15.32 4.59 28.75
C HIS A 36 15.80 3.30 28.11
N MET A 37 17.00 2.84 28.49
CA MET A 37 17.60 1.62 27.94
C MET A 37 16.82 0.32 28.27
N SER A 38 15.90 0.35 29.25
CA SER A 38 15.03 -0.78 29.56
C SER A 38 13.83 -0.91 28.63
N LEU A 39 13.50 0.14 27.87
CA LEU A 39 12.37 0.17 26.95
C LEU A 39 12.73 -0.53 25.64
N LYS A 40 11.88 -1.47 25.21
CA LYS A 40 12.03 -2.14 23.92
C LYS A 40 11.00 -1.64 22.92
N LEU A 41 11.43 -1.35 21.70
CA LEU A 41 10.56 -0.98 20.58
C LEU A 41 10.58 -2.07 19.53
N ILE A 42 9.39 -2.51 19.10
CA ILE A 42 9.19 -3.46 18.02
C ILE A 42 8.36 -2.78 16.94
N LEU A 43 8.82 -2.83 15.70
CA LEU A 43 8.10 -2.30 14.54
C LEU A 43 7.62 -3.47 13.68
N SER A 44 6.35 -3.44 13.29
CA SER A 44 5.74 -4.43 12.42
C SER A 44 5.28 -3.77 11.11
N SER A 45 5.55 -4.44 9.98
CA SER A 45 5.30 -3.96 8.63
C SER A 45 4.97 -5.12 7.71
N ALA A 46 3.87 -5.00 6.95
CA ALA A 46 3.54 -5.94 5.87
C ALA A 46 4.34 -5.69 4.57
N ALA A 47 4.90 -4.49 4.39
CA ALA A 47 5.58 -4.09 3.15
C ALA A 47 7.10 -4.35 3.16
N LEU A 48 7.68 -4.51 1.96
CA LEU A 48 9.05 -4.97 1.72
C LEU A 48 10.14 -3.93 2.11
N ASP A 49 9.85 -2.62 2.08
CA ASP A 49 10.90 -1.61 2.30
C ASP A 49 11.12 -1.28 3.78
N VAL A 50 11.72 -2.24 4.49
CA VAL A 50 12.15 -2.09 5.89
C VAL A 50 13.43 -1.25 6.03
N ASN A 51 14.14 -0.96 4.94
CA ASN A 51 15.46 -0.33 4.99
C ASN A 51 15.40 1.09 5.55
N LEU A 52 14.32 1.82 5.28
CA LEU A 52 14.12 3.16 5.82
C LEU A 52 14.14 3.16 7.35
N PHE A 53 13.38 2.24 7.96
CA PHE A 53 13.30 2.11 9.42
C PHE A 53 14.61 1.63 10.04
N VAL A 54 15.26 0.65 9.41
CA VAL A 54 16.57 0.16 9.84
C VAL A 54 17.59 1.30 9.89
N ARG A 55 17.67 2.12 8.84
CA ARG A 55 18.58 3.28 8.80
C ARG A 55 18.19 4.33 9.85
N TYR A 56 16.90 4.62 9.99
CA TYR A 56 16.41 5.63 10.93
C TYR A 56 16.73 5.29 12.39
N PHE A 57 16.63 4.02 12.78
CA PHE A 57 16.94 3.52 14.13
C PHE A 57 18.40 3.05 14.30
N GLY A 58 19.27 3.30 13.32
CA GLY A 58 20.72 3.07 13.46
C GLY A 58 21.18 1.62 13.32
N GLY A 59 20.49 0.82 12.49
CA GLY A 59 20.88 -0.56 12.19
C GLY A 59 20.23 -1.59 13.11
N CYS A 60 18.91 -1.54 13.27
CA CYS A 60 18.18 -2.50 14.11
C CYS A 60 18.08 -3.91 13.45
N PRO A 61 17.99 -4.98 14.25
CA PRO A 61 17.74 -6.33 13.74
C PRO A 61 16.39 -6.43 13.03
N VAL A 62 16.34 -7.17 11.92
CA VAL A 62 15.12 -7.43 11.15
C VAL A 62 14.79 -8.91 11.21
N ILE A 63 13.52 -9.21 11.52
CA ILE A 63 12.98 -10.56 11.48
C ILE A 63 11.98 -10.63 10.33
N TYR A 64 12.20 -11.54 9.38
CA TYR A 64 11.28 -11.79 8.29
C TYR A 64 10.38 -12.98 8.60
N ILE A 65 9.07 -12.77 8.58
CA ILE A 65 8.07 -13.81 8.83
C ILE A 65 7.45 -14.18 7.47
N PRO A 66 7.61 -15.42 6.98
CA PRO A 66 7.04 -15.82 5.70
C PRO A 66 5.51 -15.87 5.81
N GLY A 67 4.84 -15.21 4.86
CA GLY A 67 3.38 -15.30 4.71
C GLY A 67 2.94 -16.66 4.15
N ARG A 68 1.66 -16.99 4.34
CA ARG A 68 0.99 -18.12 3.70
C ARG A 68 -0.18 -17.60 2.85
N PRO A 69 0.08 -17.06 1.65
CA PRO A 69 -0.99 -16.59 0.80
C PRO A 69 -1.78 -17.77 0.23
N PHE A 70 -3.08 -17.58 0.08
CA PHE A 70 -3.92 -18.43 -0.75
C PHE A 70 -4.03 -17.81 -2.15
N GLU A 71 -4.37 -18.61 -3.15
CA GLU A 71 -4.58 -18.11 -4.50
C GLU A 71 -5.78 -17.15 -4.51
N VAL A 72 -5.52 -15.89 -4.86
CA VAL A 72 -6.53 -14.85 -5.05
C VAL A 72 -6.48 -14.42 -6.51
N LYS A 73 -7.61 -14.54 -7.21
CA LYS A 73 -7.70 -14.13 -8.61
C LYS A 73 -7.77 -12.61 -8.71
N GLU A 74 -6.76 -12.01 -9.34
CA GLU A 74 -6.77 -10.60 -9.70
C GLU A 74 -7.70 -10.38 -10.93
N MET A 75 -8.52 -9.33 -10.87
CA MET A 75 -9.37 -8.90 -11.97
C MET A 75 -9.15 -7.41 -12.19
N PHE A 76 -8.87 -7.04 -13.43
CA PHE A 76 -8.71 -5.64 -13.82
C PHE A 76 -10.05 -5.05 -14.26
N LEU A 77 -10.08 -3.74 -14.52
CA LEU A 77 -11.30 -3.03 -14.88
C LEU A 77 -11.98 -3.68 -16.09
N GLU A 78 -11.22 -4.06 -17.11
CA GLU A 78 -11.70 -4.76 -18.30
C GLU A 78 -12.39 -6.09 -18.00
N ASP A 79 -11.90 -6.85 -17.03
CA ASP A 79 -12.49 -8.12 -16.60
C ASP A 79 -13.82 -7.87 -15.88
N ILE A 80 -13.88 -6.84 -15.04
CA ILE A 80 -15.10 -6.42 -14.35
C ILE A 80 -16.14 -5.90 -15.36
N LEU A 81 -15.75 -5.02 -16.28
CA LEU A 81 -16.65 -4.49 -17.31
C LEU A 81 -17.20 -5.61 -18.20
N ARG A 82 -16.36 -6.60 -18.55
CA ARG A 82 -16.78 -7.76 -19.36
C ARG A 82 -17.69 -8.70 -18.58
N SER A 83 -17.36 -9.02 -17.33
CA SER A 83 -18.13 -9.96 -16.50
C SER A 83 -19.46 -9.39 -16.03
N THR A 84 -19.52 -8.10 -15.73
CA THR A 84 -20.74 -7.42 -15.27
C THR A 84 -21.63 -6.92 -16.40
N GLY A 85 -21.07 -6.73 -17.61
CA GLY A 85 -21.77 -6.09 -18.71
C GLY A 85 -22.03 -4.58 -18.48
N TYR A 86 -21.37 -3.96 -17.51
CA TYR A 86 -21.56 -2.55 -17.19
C TYR A 86 -21.23 -1.64 -18.37
N THR A 87 -22.11 -0.68 -18.65
CA THR A 87 -21.87 0.37 -19.64
C THR A 87 -22.56 1.67 -19.23
N ASN A 88 -21.91 2.81 -19.49
CA ASN A 88 -22.47 4.15 -19.25
C ASN A 88 -22.74 4.88 -20.58
N LYS A 89 -23.42 6.03 -20.52
CA LYS A 89 -23.81 6.80 -21.72
C LYS A 89 -22.61 7.26 -22.56
N GLU A 90 -21.50 7.63 -21.90
CA GLU A 90 -20.28 8.07 -22.56
C GLU A 90 -19.58 6.91 -23.30
N MET A 91 -19.50 5.74 -22.67
CA MET A 91 -18.96 4.51 -23.27
C MET A 91 -19.77 4.09 -24.49
N ILE A 92 -21.10 4.21 -24.46
CA ILE A 92 -21.96 3.92 -25.61
C ILE A 92 -21.67 4.91 -26.74
N LYS A 93 -21.56 6.21 -26.43
CA LYS A 93 -21.24 7.24 -27.41
C LYS A 93 -19.88 6.97 -28.06
N TYR A 94 -18.86 6.70 -27.26
CA TYR A 94 -17.51 6.35 -27.73
C TYR A 94 -17.52 5.11 -28.63
N LYS A 95 -18.23 4.03 -28.23
CA LYS A 95 -18.36 2.82 -29.07
C LYS A 95 -19.01 3.12 -30.42
N LYS A 96 -20.03 3.98 -30.46
CA LYS A 96 -20.71 4.38 -31.71
C LYS A 96 -19.80 5.22 -32.62
N GLU A 97 -19.05 6.16 -32.04
CA GLU A 97 -18.10 6.99 -32.79
C GLU A 97 -16.97 6.15 -33.37
N LYS A 98 -16.36 5.27 -32.57
CA LYS A 98 -15.32 4.35 -33.02
C LYS A 98 -15.79 3.42 -34.16
N GLN A 99 -17.00 2.86 -34.04
CA GLN A 99 -17.58 2.04 -35.11
C GLN A 99 -17.84 2.82 -36.40
N ARG A 100 -18.15 4.11 -36.30
CA ARG A 100 -18.35 4.98 -37.47
C ARG A 100 -17.02 5.27 -38.17
N GLU A 101 -15.97 5.55 -37.40
CA GLU A 101 -14.61 5.76 -37.91
C GLU A 101 -14.07 4.49 -38.59
N GLU A 102 -14.20 3.34 -37.94
CA GLU A 102 -13.77 2.04 -38.50
C GLU A 102 -14.47 1.76 -39.83
N LYS A 103 -15.79 1.96 -39.92
CA LYS A 103 -16.54 1.81 -41.18
C LYS A 103 -16.08 2.76 -42.27
N GLN A 104 -15.85 4.04 -41.94
CA GLN A 104 -15.35 5.02 -42.91
C GLN A 104 -13.97 4.61 -43.44
N GLN A 105 -13.10 4.10 -42.57
CA GLN A 105 -11.78 3.63 -42.95
C GLN A 105 -11.85 2.40 -43.84
N THR A 106 -12.67 1.40 -43.51
CA THR A 106 -12.88 0.20 -44.36
C THR A 106 -13.36 0.59 -45.75
N THR A 107 -14.36 1.48 -45.83
CA THR A 107 -14.84 1.98 -47.12
C THR A 107 -13.74 2.69 -47.89
N LEU A 108 -12.92 3.54 -47.27
CA LEU A 108 -11.81 4.22 -47.96
C LEU A 108 -10.73 3.26 -48.49
N THR A 109 -10.53 2.10 -47.84
CA THR A 109 -9.59 1.06 -48.31
C THR A 109 -10.15 0.13 -49.38
N GLU A 110 -11.47 0.09 -49.57
CA GLU A 110 -12.13 -0.75 -50.59
C GLU A 110 -12.22 -0.07 -51.97
N TRP A 111 -11.95 1.25 -52.05
CA TRP A 111 -11.86 2.03 -53.28
C TRP A 111 -10.40 2.11 -53.76
#